data_AF-A0A7X3KX18-F1
#
_entry.id   AF-A0A7X3KX18-F1
#
_cell.length_a   1.000
_cell.length_b   1.000
_cell.length_c   1.000
_cell.angle_alpha   90.00
_cell.angle_beta   90.00
_cell.angle_gamma   90.00
#
_symmetry.space_group_name_H-M   'P 1'
#
loop_
_entity.id
_entity.type
_entity.pdbx_description
1 polymer ?
#
loop_
_entity_poly.entity_id
_entity_poly.type
_entity_poly.pdbx_seq_one_letter_code
_entity_poly.pdbx_strand_id
1 'polypeptide(L)' 'MKTHFYPWGYPDDAEQGPCGTWLGLTSNLSGDWERVDCARCQRQKARLTKAHAAEEAAIVAQMGDMADFMRNQPQENDR' A
#
# COMPACT_ATOMS: atom_id res chain seq x y z
N MET A 1 15.07 4.50 17.09
CA MET A 1 14.59 3.88 15.84
C MET A 1 13.56 4.83 15.26
N LYS A 2 13.66 5.24 13.98
CA LYS A 2 12.64 6.12 13.38
C LYS A 2 11.55 5.28 12.75
N THR A 3 10.29 5.54 13.09
CA THR A 3 9.14 4.84 12.55
C THR A 3 8.58 5.56 11.33
N HIS A 4 8.59 4.89 10.18
CA HIS A 4 8.10 5.38 8.90
C HIS A 4 6.70 4.86 8.63
N PHE A 5 5.86 5.71 8.02
CA PHE A 5 4.58 5.27 7.52
C PHE A 5 4.78 4.22 6.42
N TYR A 6 4.11 3.07 6.55
CA TYR A 6 4.11 1.98 5.58
C TYR A 6 2.78 1.23 5.68
N PRO A 7 1.84 1.46 4.75
CA PRO A 7 0.49 0.92 4.89
C PRO A 7 0.36 -0.55 4.45
N TRP A 8 1.31 -1.06 3.67
CA TRP A 8 1.23 -2.39 3.05
C TRP A 8 1.80 -3.53 3.93
N GLY A 9 1.91 -3.32 5.24
CA GLY A 9 2.42 -4.32 6.21
C GLY A 9 3.89 -4.12 6.62
N TYR A 10 4.55 -5.21 7.03
CA TYR A 10 5.97 -5.25 7.40
C TYR A 10 6.76 -6.13 6.42
N PRO A 11 6.98 -5.67 5.18
CA PRO A 11 7.83 -6.39 4.25
C PRO A 11 9.28 -6.36 4.73
N ASP A 12 9.87 -7.54 4.89
CA ASP A 12 11.27 -7.72 5.26
C ASP A 12 12.25 -7.20 4.17
N ASP A 13 11.75 -6.98 2.96
CA ASP A 13 12.51 -6.54 1.77
C ASP A 13 12.31 -5.05 1.41
N ALA A 14 11.57 -4.28 2.21
CA ALA A 14 11.42 -2.85 1.93
C ALA A 14 12.73 -2.08 2.16
N GLU A 15 13.38 -1.69 1.06
CA GLU A 15 14.59 -0.87 1.11
C GLU A 15 14.28 0.62 1.31
N GLN A 16 13.10 1.08 0.91
CA GLN A 16 12.71 2.49 0.99
C GLN A 16 11.26 2.64 1.44
N GLY A 17 11.01 3.53 2.40
CA GLY A 17 9.65 3.86 2.83
C GLY A 17 8.93 4.78 1.83
N PRO A 18 7.59 4.85 1.83
CA PRO A 18 6.78 5.73 0.96
C PRO A 18 7.20 7.19 0.93
N CYS A 19 7.79 7.67 2.03
CA CYS A 19 8.32 9.03 2.12
C CYS A 19 9.60 9.26 1.30
N GLY A 20 10.17 8.23 0.69
CA GLY A 20 11.41 8.25 -0.09
C GLY A 20 12.69 8.16 0.76
N THR A 21 12.60 7.74 2.02
CA THR A 21 13.77 7.55 2.89
C THR A 21 14.18 6.09 2.86
N TRP A 22 15.47 5.84 2.58
CA TRP A 22 16.08 4.52 2.68
C TRP A 22 15.95 3.98 4.10
N LEU A 23 15.44 2.76 4.20
CA LEU A 23 15.25 2.03 5.44
C LEU A 23 16.55 1.29 5.78
N GLY A 24 16.81 1.11 7.07
CA GLY A 24 17.96 0.33 7.53
C GLY A 24 17.72 -0.21 8.93
N LEU A 25 18.78 -0.73 9.56
CA LEU A 25 18.72 -1.37 10.88
C LEU A 25 18.10 -0.50 12.00
N THR A 26 18.05 0.82 11.80
CA THR A 26 17.48 1.78 12.77
C THR A 26 16.13 2.35 12.35
N SER A 27 15.53 1.81 11.29
CA SER A 27 14.19 2.16 10.81
C SER A 27 13.16 1.14 11.28
N ASN A 28 11.98 1.63 11.65
CA ASN A 28 10.80 0.84 11.91
C ASN A 28 9.69 1.23 10.92
N LEU A 29 8.70 0.37 10.72
CA LEU A 29 7.56 0.60 9.84
C LEU A 29 6.25 0.60 10.65
N SER A 30 5.25 1.35 10.20
CA SER A 30 3.91 1.33 10.79
C SER A 30 2.87 1.82 9.79
N GLY A 31 1.76 1.11 9.69
CA GLY A 31 0.54 1.61 9.02
C GLY A 31 -0.26 2.60 9.88
N ASP A 32 0.01 2.65 11.18
CA ASP A 32 -0.65 3.54 12.13
C ASP A 32 0.09 4.87 12.24
N TRP A 33 -0.56 5.96 11.80
CA TRP A 33 -0.03 7.32 11.83
C TRP A 33 0.28 7.83 13.24
N GLU A 34 -0.34 7.30 14.28
CA GLU A 34 -0.07 7.66 15.68
C GLU A 34 1.32 7.18 16.13
N ARG A 35 1.85 6.15 15.47
CA ARG A 35 3.16 5.55 15.75
C ARG A 35 4.28 6.08 14.85
N VAL A 36 3.95 6.91 13.85
CA VAL A 36 4.92 7.43 12.87
C VAL A 36 5.63 8.66 13.43
N ASP A 37 6.93 8.56 13.70
CA ASP A 37 7.75 9.69 14.19
C ASP A 37 8.63 10.32 13.08
N CYS A 38 8.62 9.76 11.87
CA CYS A 38 9.41 10.30 10.77
C CYS A 38 8.87 11.66 10.30
N ALA A 39 9.65 12.73 10.52
CA ALA A 39 9.30 14.09 10.10
C ALA A 39 9.04 14.23 8.58
N ARG A 40 9.64 13.37 7.74
CA ARG A 40 9.36 13.37 6.29
C ARG A 40 8.00 12.74 5.98
N CYS A 41 7.64 11.65 6.67
CA CYS A 41 6.30 11.06 6.59
C CYS A 41 5.24 12.06 7.08
N GLN A 42 5.46 12.70 8.23
CA GLN A 42 4.51 13.67 8.79
C GLN A 42 4.26 14.86 7.86
N ARG A 43 5.33 15.43 7.26
CA ARG A 43 5.20 16.51 6.25
C ARG A 43 4.45 16.08 4.99
N GLN A 44 4.53 14.80 4.63
CA GLN A 44 3.89 14.26 3.44
C GLN A 44 2.59 13.51 3.75
N LYS A 45 2.07 13.56 4.99
CA LYS A 45 0.95 12.74 5.45
C LYS A 45 -0.24 12.77 4.51
N ALA A 46 -0.72 13.97 4.17
CA ALA A 46 -1.85 14.12 3.25
C ALA A 46 -1.57 13.50 1.86
N ARG A 47 -0.37 13.67 1.31
CA ARG A 47 0.03 13.10 0.02
C ARG A 47 0.08 11.58 0.09
N LEU A 48 0.70 11.03 1.14
CA LEU A 48 0.87 9.59 1.33
C LEU A 48 -0.47 8.90 1.59
N THR A 49 -1.32 9.46 2.43
CA THR A 49 -2.68 8.94 2.67
C THR A 49 -3.51 8.98 1.38
N LYS A 50 -3.46 10.08 0.62
CA LYS A 50 -4.20 10.17 -0.65
C LYS A 50 -3.69 9.18 -1.69
N ALA A 51 -2.38 9.03 -1.82
CA ALA A 51 -1.78 8.07 -2.76
C ALA A 51 -2.19 6.63 -2.40
N HIS A 52 -2.11 6.28 -1.12
CA HIS A 52 -2.52 4.96 -0.64
C HIS A 52 -4.02 4.70 -0.90
N ALA A 53 -4.90 5.64 -0.57
CA ALA A 53 -6.33 5.48 -0.85
C ALA A 53 -6.64 5.36 -2.35
N ALA A 54 -5.88 6.05 -3.20
CA ALA A 54 -6.03 5.93 -4.65
C ALA A 54 -5.57 4.57 -5.18
N GLU A 55 -4.48 4.01 -4.64
CA GLU A 55 -4.07 2.63 -4.93
C GLU A 55 -5.12 1.61 -4.50
N GLU A 56 -5.65 1.73 -3.28
CA GLU A 56 -6.71 0.82 -2.80
C GLU A 56 -7.94 0.87 -3.70
N ALA A 57 -8.37 2.07 -4.12
CA ALA A 57 -9.48 2.23 -5.05
C ALA A 57 -9.20 1.58 -6.42
N ALA A 58 -7.97 1.71 -6.93
CA ALA A 58 -7.57 1.07 -8.19
C ALA A 58 -7.55 -0.46 -8.09
N ILE A 59 -7.06 -1.01 -6.97
CA ILE A 59 -7.07 -2.46 -6.72
C ILE A 59 -8.51 -2.98 -6.68
N VAL A 60 -9.41 -2.30 -5.95
CA VAL A 60 -10.83 -2.69 -5.88
C VAL A 60 -11.50 -2.64 -7.25
N ALA A 61 -11.22 -1.60 -8.04
CA ALA A 61 -11.74 -1.49 -9.41
C ALA A 61 -11.27 -2.66 -10.29
N GLN A 62 -9.96 -2.96 -10.28
CA GLN A 62 -9.40 -4.08 -11.03
C GLN A 62 -10.02 -5.43 -10.63
N MET A 63 -10.25 -5.64 -9.33
CA MET A 63 -10.92 -6.85 -8.84
C MET A 63 -12.38 -6.93 -9.30
N GLY A 64 -13.07 -5.79 -9.37
CA GLY A 64 -14.42 -5.68 -9.94
C GLY A 64 -14.46 -6.08 -11.42
N ASP A 65 -13.55 -5.52 -12.22
CA ASP A 65 -13.41 -5.83 -13.64
C ASP A 65 -13.15 -7.33 -13.85
N MET A 66 -12.30 -7.94 -13.01
CA MET A 66 -12.05 -9.39 -13.05
C MET A 66 -13.31 -10.19 -12.71
N ALA A 67 -14.08 -9.77 -11.70
CA ALA A 67 -15.32 -10.45 -11.32
C ALA A 67 -16.37 -10.37 -12.44
N ASP A 68 -16.48 -9.22 -13.12
CA ASP A 68 -17.36 -9.05 -14.28
C ASP A 68 -16.93 -9.91 -15.46
N PHE A 69 -15.63 -9.97 -15.74
CA PHE A 69 -15.08 -10.85 -16.77
C PHE A 69 -15.43 -12.32 -16.49
N MET A 70 -15.19 -12.81 -15.27
CA MET A 70 -15.47 -14.21 -14.89
C MET A 70 -16.96 -14.57 -14.97
N ARG A 71 -17.87 -13.62 -14.69
CA ARG A 71 -19.33 -13.83 -14.83
C ARG A 71 -19.77 -13.90 -16.29
N ASN A 72 -19.10 -13.17 -17.17
CA ASN A 72 -19.45 -13.05 -18.58
C ASN A 72 -18.65 -14.03 -19.47
N GLN A 73 -17.79 -14.88 -18.89
CA GLN A 73 -17.21 -15.99 -19.63
C GLN A 73 -18.30 -17.01 -19.95
N PRO A 74 -18.43 -17.46 -21.23
CA PRO A 74 -19.18 -18.66 -21.52
C PRO A 74 -18.53 -19.81 -20.76
N GLN A 75 -19.33 -20.61 -20.04
CA GLN A 75 -18.82 -21.81 -19.38
C GLN A 75 -18.22 -22.74 -20.44
N GLU A 76 -16.88 -22.83 -20.53
CA GLU A 76 -16.18 -23.88 -21.29
C GLU A 76 -16.29 -25.23 -20.55
N ASN A 77 -17.52 -25.69 -20.32
CA ASN A 77 -17.79 -27.05 -19.84
C ASN A 77 -19.04 -27.58 -20.55
N ASP A 78 -18.84 -27.95 -21.82
CA ASP A 78 -19.68 -28.93 -22.53
C ASP A 78 -18.93 -29.49 -23.76
N ARG A 79 -17.72 -30.02 -23.54
CA ARG A 79 -17.00 -30.87 -24.51
C ARG A 79 -16.33 -32.04 -23.83
#